data_AF-A0A938SAK9-F1
#
_entry.id   AF-A0A938SAK9-F1
#
_cell.length_a   1.000
_cell.length_b   1.000
_cell.length_c   1.000
_cell.angle_alpha   90.00
_cell.angle_beta   90.00
_cell.angle_gamma   90.00
#
_symmetry.space_group_name_H-M   'P 1'
#
loop_
_entity.id
_entity.type
_entity.pdbx_description
1 polymer ?
#
loop_
_entity_poly.entity_id
_entity_poly.type
_entity_poly.pdbx_seq_one_letter_code
_entity_poly.pdbx_strand_id
1 'polypeptide(L)'
;MNEKLLLAAVACLGMPLGATSGETKQCSRLVTAEMRANALANVKKFDWAAREQAGAVAAAEPWVKLSDEDLWQMVTSQGLPRDIHTNKEAGCPKCANGIVKFGNYPWKAAGNWKLQCPSCGEVYPKNDFWAFYKSGLDERGFFHRERGDKSLLFNVEHPAANDPLRKVYVDDGYGLVDGKGARHRFVAYYNSWIQWRNIQSALAVLARAYTLTADPKYAHKAAVLLDRIADVYPEMDFRPLHKLGFE
;
A
#
# COMPACT_ATOMS: atom_id res chain seq x y z
N MET A 1 24.12 -47.61 64.72
CA MET A 1 24.49 -48.22 63.43
C MET A 1 23.81 -47.42 62.33
N ASN A 2 24.60 -46.99 61.35
CA ASN A 2 24.26 -46.12 60.22
C ASN A 2 23.03 -46.61 59.43
N GLU A 3 22.26 -45.68 58.83
CA GLU A 3 22.38 -45.42 57.39
C GLU A 3 21.53 -44.20 56.94
N LYS A 4 22.11 -43.46 56.01
CA LYS A 4 21.64 -42.22 55.40
C LYS A 4 20.59 -42.55 54.33
N LEU A 5 19.58 -41.68 54.14
CA LEU A 5 19.12 -41.38 52.79
C LEU A 5 18.46 -40.00 52.71
N LEU A 6 18.95 -39.23 51.74
CA LEU A 6 18.51 -37.91 51.31
C LEU A 6 17.02 -37.87 50.94
N LEU A 7 16.32 -36.80 51.34
CA LEU A 7 15.33 -36.18 50.47
C LEU A 7 15.59 -34.66 50.44
N ALA A 8 16.18 -34.22 49.33
CA ALA A 8 16.39 -32.81 49.03
C ALA A 8 15.04 -32.16 48.68
N ALA A 9 14.71 -31.08 49.37
CA ALA A 9 13.57 -30.23 49.07
C ALA A 9 13.80 -29.51 47.73
N VAL A 10 12.97 -29.82 46.73
CA VAL A 10 12.85 -29.03 45.50
C VAL A 10 12.01 -27.81 45.84
N ALA A 11 12.68 -26.72 46.25
CA ALA A 11 12.08 -25.41 46.27
C ALA A 11 12.01 -24.89 44.83
N CYS A 12 10.88 -25.11 44.18
CA CYS A 12 10.53 -24.43 42.93
C CYS A 12 10.43 -22.92 43.22
N LEU A 13 11.54 -22.21 43.03
CA LEU A 13 11.58 -20.76 42.86
C LEU A 13 10.76 -20.41 41.62
N GLY A 14 9.47 -20.13 41.83
CA GLY A 14 8.65 -19.42 40.87
C GLY A 14 9.21 -18.01 40.71
N MET A 15 10.11 -17.82 39.74
CA MET A 15 10.37 -16.49 39.22
C MET A 15 9.09 -16.04 38.49
N PRO A 16 8.42 -14.98 38.96
CA PRO A 16 7.42 -14.36 38.11
C PRO A 16 8.18 -13.83 36.89
N LEU A 17 7.86 -14.36 35.71
CA LEU A 17 8.14 -13.64 34.47
C LEU A 17 7.44 -12.29 34.61
N GLY A 18 8.21 -11.28 35.00
CA GLY A 18 7.80 -9.90 34.85
C GLY A 18 7.58 -9.70 33.37
N ALA A 19 6.31 -9.77 32.95
CA ALA A 19 5.89 -9.15 31.72
C ALA A 19 6.35 -7.70 31.82
N THR A 20 7.41 -7.36 31.10
CA THR A 20 7.79 -5.98 30.89
C THR A 20 6.58 -5.37 30.19
N SER A 21 5.77 -4.65 30.97
CA SER A 21 4.80 -3.72 30.43
C SER A 21 5.63 -2.66 29.72
N GLY A 22 5.96 -2.93 28.45
CA GLY A 22 6.59 -1.94 27.60
C GLY A 22 5.78 -0.66 27.71
N GLU A 23 6.44 0.44 28.04
CA GLU A 23 5.81 1.73 28.31
C GLU A 23 4.76 2.02 27.22
N THR A 24 3.49 1.85 27.58
CA THR A 24 2.41 2.02 26.61
C THR A 24 2.35 3.49 26.27
N LYS A 25 2.23 3.83 24.98
CA LYS A 25 2.14 5.21 24.52
C LYS A 25 0.98 5.92 25.21
N GLN A 26 1.29 6.81 26.16
CA GLN A 26 0.26 7.54 26.92
C GLN A 26 -0.32 8.73 26.15
N CYS A 27 0.53 9.41 25.37
CA CYS A 27 0.11 10.57 24.58
C CYS A 27 1.06 10.85 23.41
N SER A 28 0.63 11.73 22.51
CA SER A 28 1.50 12.28 21.48
C SER A 28 2.48 13.29 22.11
N ARG A 29 3.78 13.09 21.86
CA ARG A 29 4.85 14.01 22.26
C ARG A 29 5.22 15.03 21.18
N LEU A 30 4.94 14.73 19.91
CA LEU A 30 5.22 15.62 18.77
C LEU A 30 4.15 16.71 18.61
N VAL A 31 2.87 16.29 18.71
CA VAL A 31 1.72 17.19 18.71
C VAL A 31 0.99 17.01 20.03
N THR A 32 1.19 17.92 20.97
CA THR A 32 0.65 17.81 22.33
C THR A 32 -0.85 18.09 22.36
N ALA A 33 -1.51 17.74 23.47
CA ALA A 33 -2.91 18.09 23.70
C ALA A 33 -3.10 19.62 23.74
N GLU A 34 -2.15 20.34 24.33
CA GLU A 34 -2.13 21.80 24.37
C GLU A 34 -2.04 22.41 22.98
N MET A 35 -1.15 21.90 22.11
CA MET A 35 -1.06 22.38 20.72
C MET A 35 -2.37 22.23 19.95
N ARG A 36 -3.10 21.12 20.15
CA ARG A 36 -4.43 20.93 19.53
C ARG A 36 -5.47 21.88 20.13
N ALA A 37 -5.47 22.08 21.44
CA ALA A 37 -6.36 23.04 22.09
C ALA A 37 -6.10 24.47 21.57
N ASN A 38 -4.85 24.85 21.39
CA ASN A 38 -4.45 26.12 20.79
C ASN A 38 -4.92 26.25 19.33
N ALA A 39 -4.79 25.18 18.53
CA ALA A 39 -5.31 25.17 17.17
C ALA A 39 -6.83 25.44 17.13
N LEU A 40 -7.59 24.76 17.99
CA LEU A 40 -9.05 24.96 18.11
C LEU A 40 -9.42 26.36 18.60
N ALA A 41 -8.66 26.92 19.56
CA ALA A 41 -8.86 28.27 20.03
C ALA A 41 -8.56 29.30 18.93
N ASN A 42 -7.52 29.07 18.13
CA ASN A 42 -7.12 29.95 17.03
C ASN A 42 -8.15 29.98 15.89
N VAL A 43 -8.77 28.84 15.58
CA VAL A 43 -9.86 28.77 14.57
C VAL A 43 -11.02 29.71 14.90
N LYS A 44 -11.32 29.91 16.19
CA LYS A 44 -12.37 30.84 16.65
C LYS A 44 -11.96 32.32 16.57
N LYS A 45 -10.66 32.61 16.46
CA LYS A 45 -10.09 33.96 16.55
C LYS A 45 -9.59 34.50 15.21
N PHE A 46 -9.11 33.62 14.33
CA PHE A 46 -8.40 34.02 13.12
C PHE A 46 -8.92 33.32 11.88
N ASP A 47 -9.29 34.10 10.87
CA ASP A 47 -9.81 33.58 9.60
C ASP A 47 -8.82 32.66 8.88
N TRP A 48 -7.52 32.96 8.96
CA TRP A 48 -6.50 32.09 8.37
C TRP A 48 -6.49 30.70 9.02
N ALA A 49 -6.68 30.63 10.35
CA ALA A 49 -6.69 29.37 11.07
C ALA A 49 -7.96 28.56 10.71
N ALA A 50 -9.10 29.23 10.57
CA ALA A 50 -10.33 28.61 10.09
C ALA A 50 -10.17 28.04 8.67
N ARG A 51 -9.55 28.79 7.75
CA ARG A 51 -9.25 28.31 6.39
C ARG A 51 -8.33 27.11 6.38
N GLU A 52 -7.28 27.10 7.22
CA GLU A 52 -6.36 25.97 7.32
C GLU A 52 -7.04 24.70 7.83
N GLN A 53 -7.90 24.82 8.86
CA GLN A 53 -8.67 23.70 9.37
C GLN A 53 -9.65 23.17 8.30
N ALA A 54 -10.39 24.07 7.63
CA ALA A 54 -11.31 23.69 6.56
C ALA A 54 -10.59 22.97 5.41
N GLY A 55 -9.41 23.44 5.02
CA GLY A 55 -8.58 22.79 4.02
C GLY A 55 -8.10 21.40 4.44
N ALA A 56 -7.76 21.22 5.73
CA ALA A 56 -7.39 19.91 6.27
C ALA A 56 -8.57 18.92 6.25
N VAL A 57 -9.76 19.38 6.63
CA VAL A 57 -11.00 18.58 6.57
C VAL A 57 -11.30 18.18 5.13
N ALA A 58 -11.28 19.13 4.20
CA ALA A 58 -11.55 18.87 2.79
C ALA A 58 -10.54 17.89 2.16
N ALA A 59 -9.25 17.99 2.52
CA ALA A 59 -8.23 17.08 2.03
C ALA A 59 -8.37 15.65 2.60
N ALA A 60 -8.89 15.51 3.82
CA ALA A 60 -9.11 14.22 4.48
C ALA A 60 -10.40 13.53 4.00
N GLU A 61 -11.37 14.29 3.50
CA GLU A 61 -12.70 13.82 3.14
C GLU A 61 -12.73 12.58 2.21
N PRO A 62 -11.90 12.49 1.14
CA PRO A 62 -11.90 11.30 0.28
C PRO A 62 -11.55 10.01 1.03
N TRP A 63 -10.68 10.09 2.04
CA TRP A 63 -10.23 8.93 2.83
C TRP A 63 -11.19 8.58 3.95
N VAL A 64 -11.86 9.58 4.53
CA VAL A 64 -12.88 9.35 5.57
C VAL A 64 -14.10 8.63 5.00
N LYS A 65 -14.43 8.86 3.72
CA LYS A 65 -15.53 8.19 3.02
C LYS A 65 -15.29 6.70 2.77
N LEU A 66 -14.04 6.25 2.77
CA LEU A 66 -13.71 4.84 2.62
C LEU A 66 -14.08 4.07 3.88
N SER A 67 -14.56 2.83 3.71
CA SER A 67 -14.75 1.94 4.85
C SER A 67 -13.40 1.59 5.48
N ASP A 68 -13.41 1.08 6.72
CA ASP A 68 -12.17 0.62 7.35
C ASP A 68 -11.56 -0.53 6.55
N GLU A 69 -12.39 -1.42 6.00
CA GLU A 69 -11.96 -2.49 5.11
C GLU A 69 -11.29 -1.94 3.84
N ASP A 70 -11.87 -0.93 3.18
CA ASP A 70 -11.27 -0.35 1.98
C ASP A 70 -9.90 0.28 2.28
N LEU A 71 -9.75 0.98 3.41
CA LEU A 71 -8.47 1.55 3.84
C LEU A 71 -7.45 0.46 4.18
N TRP A 72 -7.89 -0.59 4.87
CA TRP A 72 -7.05 -1.73 5.20
C TRP A 72 -6.55 -2.42 3.92
N GLN A 73 -7.44 -2.67 2.94
CA GLN A 73 -7.09 -3.28 1.65
C GLN A 73 -6.22 -2.41 0.75
N MET A 74 -6.11 -1.09 1.01
CA MET A 74 -5.19 -0.24 0.26
C MET A 74 -3.73 -0.67 0.44
N VAL A 75 -3.37 -1.21 1.60
CA VAL A 75 -1.97 -1.53 1.94
C VAL A 75 -1.60 -2.91 1.41
N THR A 76 -0.83 -2.93 0.33
CA THR A 76 -0.43 -4.17 -0.36
C THR A 76 0.70 -4.89 0.35
N SER A 77 0.70 -6.23 0.32
CA SER A 77 1.80 -7.06 0.82
C SER A 77 3.04 -7.07 -0.09
N GLN A 78 4.14 -7.64 0.39
CA GLN A 78 5.38 -7.82 -0.40
C GLN A 78 5.21 -8.77 -1.59
N GLY A 79 4.17 -9.62 -1.58
CA GLY A 79 3.83 -10.51 -2.69
C GLY A 79 3.41 -9.77 -3.96
N LEU A 80 3.01 -8.50 -3.85
CA LEU A 80 2.84 -7.62 -5.00
C LEU A 80 4.09 -6.73 -5.17
N PRO A 81 4.86 -6.90 -6.26
CA PRO A 81 6.08 -6.14 -6.43
C PRO A 81 5.86 -4.62 -6.49
N ARG A 82 6.94 -3.91 -6.20
CA ARG A 82 7.08 -2.47 -6.43
C ARG A 82 8.26 -2.28 -7.37
N ASP A 83 8.10 -1.39 -8.34
CA ASP A 83 9.17 -0.99 -9.25
C ASP A 83 9.09 0.51 -9.52
N ILE A 84 10.23 1.15 -9.77
CA ILE A 84 10.28 2.56 -10.14
C ILE A 84 10.10 2.80 -11.64
N HIS A 85 10.35 1.79 -12.49
CA HIS A 85 10.16 1.88 -13.94
C HIS A 85 9.24 0.75 -14.44
N THR A 86 8.49 1.02 -15.52
CA THR A 86 7.78 -0.06 -16.22
C THR A 86 8.78 -0.89 -17.04
N ASN A 87 9.68 -0.21 -17.75
CA ASN A 87 10.81 -0.75 -18.47
C ASN A 87 11.77 0.42 -18.78
N LYS A 88 13.08 0.27 -18.55
CA LYS A 88 14.07 1.33 -18.77
C LYS A 88 14.47 1.55 -20.23
N GLU A 89 14.38 0.52 -21.05
CA GLU A 89 14.97 0.49 -22.39
C GLU A 89 13.92 0.56 -23.51
N ALA A 90 12.78 -0.12 -23.35
CA ALA A 90 11.79 -0.32 -24.41
C ALA A 90 10.78 0.83 -24.55
N GLY A 91 10.60 1.66 -23.51
CA GLY A 91 9.59 2.72 -23.49
C GLY A 91 8.16 2.17 -23.48
N CYS A 92 7.23 2.85 -24.17
CA CYS A 92 5.83 2.40 -24.26
C CYS A 92 5.69 1.25 -25.27
N PRO A 93 4.93 0.17 -24.99
CA PRO A 93 4.75 -0.93 -25.94
C PRO A 93 4.21 -0.52 -27.32
N LYS A 94 3.40 0.55 -27.40
CA LYS A 94 2.85 1.07 -28.68
C LYS A 94 3.75 2.10 -29.35
N CYS A 95 4.19 3.13 -28.64
CA CYS A 95 4.92 4.27 -29.24
C CYS A 95 6.42 4.30 -28.93
N ALA A 96 6.96 3.26 -28.30
CA ALA A 96 8.36 3.12 -27.91
C ALA A 96 8.89 4.39 -27.22
N ASN A 97 9.96 4.98 -27.75
CA ASN A 97 10.62 6.17 -27.24
C ASN A 97 9.79 7.46 -27.34
N GLY A 98 8.60 7.43 -27.95
CA GLY A 98 7.68 8.56 -27.95
C GLY A 98 7.28 9.04 -26.55
N ILE A 99 7.44 8.20 -25.53
CA ILE A 99 7.16 8.53 -24.12
C ILE A 99 8.28 9.33 -23.42
N VAL A 100 9.52 9.26 -23.92
CA VAL A 100 10.72 9.80 -23.23
C VAL A 100 10.64 11.32 -23.00
N LYS A 101 10.00 12.05 -23.91
CA LYS A 101 9.80 13.51 -23.80
C LYS A 101 8.95 13.95 -22.60
N PHE A 102 8.30 13.04 -21.90
CA PHE A 102 7.47 13.32 -20.71
C PHE A 102 8.21 13.10 -19.37
N GLY A 103 9.53 12.88 -19.41
CA GLY A 103 10.37 12.74 -18.21
C GLY A 103 10.58 11.30 -17.75
N ASN A 104 11.25 11.13 -16.61
CA ASN A 104 11.74 9.83 -16.13
C ASN A 104 10.64 8.89 -15.62
N TYR A 105 9.56 9.45 -15.07
CA TYR A 105 8.43 8.70 -14.51
C TYR A 105 7.11 9.15 -15.18
N PRO A 106 6.93 8.88 -16.49
CA PRO A 106 5.95 9.59 -17.32
C PRO A 106 4.53 9.05 -17.24
N TRP A 107 4.32 7.87 -16.63
CA TRP A 107 3.03 7.17 -16.66
C TRP A 107 1.98 7.85 -15.78
N LYS A 108 0.77 8.02 -16.32
CA LYS A 108 -0.36 8.63 -15.61
C LYS A 108 -1.31 7.55 -15.09
N ALA A 109 -1.84 7.71 -13.89
CA ALA A 109 -2.93 6.85 -13.42
C ALA A 109 -4.16 7.01 -14.34
N ALA A 110 -4.78 5.89 -14.71
CA ALA A 110 -5.87 5.82 -15.68
C ALA A 110 -7.08 5.03 -15.14
N GLY A 111 -7.27 5.07 -13.82
CA GLY A 111 -8.24 4.25 -13.11
C GLY A 111 -7.58 3.11 -12.33
N ASN A 112 -8.42 2.20 -11.84
CA ASN A 112 -8.03 1.19 -10.87
C ASN A 112 -6.97 0.23 -11.46
N TRP A 113 -5.74 0.31 -10.94
CA TRP A 113 -4.59 -0.50 -11.40
C TRP A 113 -4.29 -0.35 -12.90
N LYS A 114 -4.50 0.85 -13.45
CA LYS A 114 -4.21 1.17 -14.86
C LYS A 114 -3.28 2.36 -15.00
N LEU A 115 -2.38 2.29 -15.97
CA LEU A 115 -1.47 3.36 -16.36
C LEU A 115 -1.69 3.75 -17.82
N GLN A 116 -1.72 5.05 -18.09
CA GLN A 116 -1.82 5.62 -19.43
C GLN A 116 -0.49 6.21 -19.89
N CYS A 117 -0.12 5.92 -21.13
CA CYS A 117 0.98 6.58 -21.81
C CYS A 117 0.57 8.02 -22.16
N PRO A 118 1.30 9.05 -21.68
CA PRO A 118 0.97 10.44 -22.00
C PRO A 118 1.23 10.81 -23.48
N SER A 119 1.96 9.98 -24.23
CA SER A 119 2.33 10.24 -25.62
C SER A 119 1.28 9.73 -26.61
N CYS A 120 0.84 8.47 -26.46
CA CYS A 120 -0.08 7.82 -27.40
C CYS A 120 -1.45 7.49 -26.82
N GLY A 121 -1.68 7.76 -25.52
CA GLY A 121 -2.96 7.56 -24.85
C GLY A 121 -3.29 6.11 -24.47
N GLU A 122 -2.44 5.13 -24.83
CA GLU A 122 -2.68 3.72 -24.48
C GLU A 122 -2.70 3.45 -23.00
N VAL A 123 -3.55 2.50 -22.59
CA VAL A 123 -3.76 2.10 -21.21
C VAL A 123 -3.32 0.64 -21.01
N TYR A 124 -2.53 0.42 -19.97
CA TYR A 124 -2.00 -0.88 -19.57
C TYR A 124 -2.22 -1.16 -18.08
N PRO A 125 -2.27 -2.44 -17.66
CA PRO A 125 -2.38 -3.62 -18.51
C PRO A 125 -3.78 -3.72 -19.15
N LYS A 126 -4.02 -4.72 -20.01
CA LYS A 126 -5.29 -4.91 -20.70
C LYS A 126 -6.28 -5.84 -19.97
N ASN A 127 -5.86 -6.52 -18.90
CA ASN A 127 -6.74 -7.30 -18.03
C ASN A 127 -7.29 -6.48 -16.85
N ASP A 128 -8.38 -6.94 -16.23
CA ASP A 128 -8.78 -6.45 -14.91
C ASP A 128 -7.82 -7.02 -13.84
N PHE A 129 -6.73 -6.29 -13.59
CA PHE A 129 -5.75 -6.69 -12.60
C PHE A 129 -6.34 -6.69 -11.18
N TRP A 130 -7.28 -5.81 -10.86
CA TRP A 130 -7.84 -5.75 -9.51
C TRP A 130 -8.67 -6.99 -9.18
N ALA A 131 -9.46 -7.48 -10.15
CA ALA A 131 -10.16 -8.75 -9.99
C ALA A 131 -9.18 -9.91 -9.76
N PHE A 132 -8.11 -9.98 -10.58
CA PHE A 132 -7.06 -10.98 -10.41
C PHE A 132 -6.37 -10.88 -9.04
N TYR A 133 -5.99 -9.67 -8.62
CA TYR A 133 -5.36 -9.41 -7.33
C TYR A 133 -6.22 -9.93 -6.17
N LYS A 134 -7.51 -9.54 -6.14
CA LYS A 134 -8.44 -9.98 -5.10
C LYS A 134 -8.60 -11.49 -5.03
N SER A 135 -8.60 -12.17 -6.18
CA SER A 135 -8.69 -13.63 -6.22
C SER A 135 -7.45 -14.34 -5.65
N GLY A 136 -6.31 -13.63 -5.55
CA GLY A 136 -5.07 -14.15 -4.99
C GLY A 136 -4.82 -13.75 -3.53
N LEU A 137 -5.77 -13.08 -2.86
CA LEU A 137 -5.66 -12.74 -1.45
C LEU A 137 -5.92 -13.96 -0.56
N ASP A 138 -5.10 -14.13 0.48
CA ASP A 138 -5.40 -15.06 1.57
C ASP A 138 -6.36 -14.43 2.61
N GLU A 139 -6.69 -15.21 3.64
CA GLU A 139 -7.58 -14.82 4.73
C GLU A 139 -7.01 -13.66 5.56
N ARG A 140 -5.70 -13.40 5.46
CA ARG A 140 -4.99 -12.28 6.09
C ARG A 140 -4.76 -11.12 5.11
N GLY A 141 -5.35 -11.17 3.92
CA GLY A 141 -5.22 -10.16 2.87
C GLY A 141 -3.82 -10.05 2.26
N PHE A 142 -2.97 -11.07 2.40
CA PHE A 142 -1.70 -11.11 1.68
C PHE A 142 -1.90 -11.66 0.28
N PHE A 143 -1.31 -10.99 -0.70
CA PHE A 143 -1.38 -11.40 -2.08
C PHE A 143 -0.38 -12.52 -2.39
N HIS A 144 -0.91 -13.61 -2.94
CA HIS A 144 -0.18 -14.78 -3.41
C HIS A 144 -0.48 -14.98 -4.90
N ARG A 145 0.48 -14.64 -5.75
CA ARG A 145 0.31 -14.64 -7.21
C ARG A 145 -0.19 -15.97 -7.75
N GLU A 146 0.32 -17.07 -7.22
CA GLU A 146 0.00 -18.43 -7.63
C GLU A 146 -1.42 -18.88 -7.26
N ARG A 147 -2.05 -18.23 -6.27
CA ARG A 147 -3.45 -18.45 -5.89
C ARG A 147 -4.44 -17.69 -6.78
N GLY A 148 -3.99 -16.68 -7.52
CA GLY A 148 -4.85 -15.85 -8.35
C GLY A 148 -5.55 -16.64 -9.46
N ASP A 149 -6.82 -16.32 -9.69
CA ASP A 149 -7.65 -16.95 -10.73
C ASP A 149 -7.13 -16.58 -12.13
N LYS A 150 -6.45 -17.54 -12.75
CA LYS A 150 -5.87 -17.41 -14.09
C LYS A 150 -6.93 -17.20 -15.18
N SER A 151 -8.21 -17.46 -14.92
CA SER A 151 -9.31 -17.17 -15.83
C SER A 151 -9.46 -15.65 -16.07
N LEU A 152 -9.03 -14.82 -15.12
CA LEU A 152 -9.04 -13.35 -15.17
C LEU A 152 -7.85 -12.74 -15.92
N LEU A 153 -6.84 -13.56 -16.25
CA LEU A 153 -5.64 -13.12 -16.98
C LEU A 153 -5.92 -13.12 -18.49
N PHE A 154 -6.72 -12.16 -18.95
CA PHE A 154 -7.01 -11.93 -20.37
C PHE A 154 -7.24 -10.46 -20.68
N ASN A 155 -6.98 -10.08 -21.93
CA ASN A 155 -7.29 -8.75 -22.45
C ASN A 155 -8.81 -8.58 -22.54
N VAL A 156 -9.39 -7.65 -21.77
CA VAL A 156 -10.85 -7.43 -21.71
C VAL A 156 -11.43 -6.90 -23.02
N GLU A 157 -10.60 -6.30 -23.87
CA GLU A 157 -10.97 -5.86 -25.23
C GLU A 157 -11.08 -7.07 -26.20
N HIS A 158 -10.53 -8.24 -25.81
CA HIS A 158 -10.47 -9.48 -26.59
C HIS A 158 -10.91 -10.71 -25.76
N PRO A 159 -12.20 -10.80 -25.37
CA PRO A 159 -12.68 -11.79 -24.40
C PRO A 159 -12.87 -13.21 -24.98
N ALA A 160 -12.93 -13.39 -26.30
CA ALA A 160 -13.15 -14.70 -26.91
C ALA A 160 -11.94 -15.62 -26.72
N ALA A 161 -12.17 -16.88 -26.31
CA ALA A 161 -11.10 -17.81 -25.95
C ALA A 161 -10.10 -18.10 -27.09
N ASN A 162 -10.56 -18.01 -28.33
CA ASN A 162 -9.77 -18.22 -29.55
C ASN A 162 -9.24 -16.92 -30.17
N ASP A 163 -9.44 -15.75 -29.55
CA ASP A 163 -8.90 -14.50 -30.06
C ASP A 163 -7.36 -14.48 -29.88
N PRO A 164 -6.58 -14.27 -30.96
CA PRO A 164 -5.12 -14.24 -30.87
C PRO A 164 -4.58 -13.12 -29.95
N LEU A 165 -5.35 -12.05 -29.73
CA LEU A 165 -4.98 -10.94 -28.86
C LEU A 165 -5.42 -11.12 -27.40
N ARG A 166 -6.10 -12.23 -27.07
CA ARG A 166 -6.60 -12.52 -25.73
C ARG A 166 -5.54 -12.44 -24.62
N LYS A 167 -4.29 -12.79 -24.92
CA LYS A 167 -3.19 -12.80 -23.94
C LYS A 167 -2.23 -11.61 -24.08
N VAL A 168 -2.50 -10.72 -25.02
CA VAL A 168 -1.63 -9.57 -25.28
C VAL A 168 -1.80 -8.53 -24.17
N TYR A 169 -0.67 -8.04 -23.65
CA TYR A 169 -0.59 -7.01 -22.62
C TYR A 169 -1.37 -7.32 -21.32
N VAL A 170 -1.44 -8.60 -20.96
CA VAL A 170 -1.99 -9.08 -19.69
C VAL A 170 -0.88 -9.11 -18.63
N ASP A 171 -1.15 -8.57 -17.45
CA ASP A 171 -0.21 -8.50 -16.33
C ASP A 171 -0.81 -9.20 -15.10
N ASP A 172 0.00 -10.06 -14.48
CA ASP A 172 -0.30 -10.81 -13.26
C ASP A 172 0.37 -10.20 -12.01
N GLY A 173 0.87 -8.97 -12.13
CA GLY A 173 1.60 -8.24 -11.10
C GLY A 173 3.12 -8.28 -11.29
N TYR A 174 3.64 -9.25 -12.07
CA TYR A 174 5.07 -9.42 -12.30
C TYR A 174 5.50 -8.95 -13.71
N GLY A 175 4.64 -8.17 -14.35
CA GLY A 175 4.87 -7.53 -15.62
C GLY A 175 4.35 -8.34 -16.79
N LEU A 176 3.81 -7.62 -17.76
CA LEU A 176 3.42 -8.13 -19.06
C LEU A 176 4.62 -8.21 -19.99
N VAL A 177 4.55 -9.04 -21.03
CA VAL A 177 5.59 -9.12 -22.08
C VAL A 177 4.98 -8.60 -23.38
N ASP A 178 5.68 -7.70 -24.07
CA ASP A 178 5.24 -7.20 -25.38
C ASP A 178 5.62 -8.15 -26.53
N GLY A 179 5.14 -7.85 -27.74
CA GLY A 179 5.43 -8.66 -28.93
C GLY A 179 6.92 -8.73 -29.33
N LYS A 180 7.79 -7.91 -28.72
CA LYS A 180 9.24 -7.92 -28.93
C LYS A 180 9.98 -8.69 -27.83
N GLY A 181 9.26 -9.26 -26.88
CA GLY A 181 9.84 -9.99 -25.74
C GLY A 181 10.27 -9.09 -24.57
N ALA A 182 10.03 -7.77 -24.64
CA ALA A 182 10.37 -6.88 -23.54
C ALA A 182 9.32 -6.96 -22.43
N ARG A 183 9.77 -7.10 -21.18
CA ARG A 183 8.90 -7.13 -20.00
C ARG A 183 8.61 -5.71 -19.52
N HIS A 184 7.34 -5.42 -19.23
CA HIS A 184 6.87 -4.14 -18.71
C HIS A 184 6.11 -4.33 -17.41
N ARG A 185 6.57 -3.71 -16.33
CA ARG A 185 6.05 -3.86 -14.96
C ARG A 185 5.06 -2.76 -14.60
N PHE A 186 3.97 -2.67 -15.36
CA PHE A 186 2.96 -1.62 -15.17
C PHE A 186 2.30 -1.68 -13.80
N VAL A 187 1.95 -2.87 -13.35
CA VAL A 187 1.34 -3.05 -12.03
C VAL A 187 2.31 -2.69 -10.90
N ALA A 188 3.58 -3.10 -11.00
CA ALA A 188 4.58 -2.77 -9.97
C ALA A 188 4.89 -1.27 -9.92
N TYR A 189 4.91 -0.59 -11.08
CA TYR A 189 5.00 0.87 -11.14
C TYR A 189 3.79 1.54 -10.50
N TYR A 190 2.58 1.07 -10.82
CA TYR A 190 1.36 1.58 -10.19
C TYR A 190 1.41 1.42 -8.67
N ASN A 191 1.87 0.25 -8.20
CA ASN A 191 2.01 -0.03 -6.79
C ASN A 191 2.93 1.00 -6.10
N SER A 192 4.11 1.26 -6.68
CA SER A 192 5.05 2.26 -6.14
C SER A 192 4.53 3.69 -6.18
N TRP A 193 4.15 4.16 -7.36
CA TRP A 193 3.95 5.59 -7.63
C TRP A 193 2.52 6.06 -7.40
N ILE A 194 1.54 5.15 -7.40
CA ILE A 194 0.13 5.49 -7.19
C ILE A 194 -0.32 4.93 -5.84
N GLN A 195 -0.28 3.62 -5.65
CA GLN A 195 -0.86 2.98 -4.46
C GLN A 195 -0.13 3.38 -3.17
N TRP A 196 1.19 3.19 -3.09
CA TRP A 196 1.97 3.54 -1.90
C TRP A 196 2.04 5.04 -1.65
N ARG A 197 2.00 5.87 -2.70
CA ARG A 197 1.85 7.32 -2.55
C ARG A 197 0.49 7.72 -2.00
N ASN A 198 -0.58 7.06 -2.43
CA ASN A 198 -1.91 7.28 -1.88
C ASN A 198 -1.97 6.94 -0.39
N ILE A 199 -1.37 5.81 0.04
CA ILE A 199 -1.27 5.44 1.45
C ILE A 199 -0.53 6.52 2.26
N GLN A 200 0.63 6.96 1.78
CA GLN A 200 1.42 8.02 2.44
C GLN A 200 0.64 9.35 2.51
N SER A 201 -0.04 9.71 1.42
CA SER A 201 -0.87 10.92 1.35
C SER A 201 -2.05 10.85 2.33
N ALA A 202 -2.75 9.72 2.37
CA ALA A 202 -3.87 9.49 3.28
C ALA A 202 -3.43 9.64 4.75
N LEU A 203 -2.33 8.99 5.15
CA LEU A 203 -1.76 9.13 6.50
C LEU A 203 -1.44 10.59 6.85
N ALA A 204 -0.80 11.31 5.92
CA ALA A 204 -0.41 12.70 6.14
C ALA A 204 -1.64 13.61 6.33
N VAL A 205 -2.65 13.50 5.47
CA VAL A 205 -3.84 14.37 5.55
C VAL A 205 -4.75 14.01 6.72
N LEU A 206 -4.89 12.71 7.07
CA LEU A 206 -5.65 12.27 8.24
C LEU A 206 -4.98 12.74 9.54
N ALA A 207 -3.66 12.59 9.67
CA ALA A 207 -2.92 13.10 10.83
C ALA A 207 -3.03 14.63 10.96
N ARG A 208 -2.95 15.36 9.83
CA ARG A 208 -3.15 16.82 9.81
C ARG A 208 -4.56 17.21 10.23
N ALA A 209 -5.58 16.55 9.70
CA ALA A 209 -6.97 16.81 10.07
C ALA A 209 -7.21 16.55 11.56
N TYR A 210 -6.72 15.44 12.12
CA TYR A 210 -6.79 15.17 13.56
C TYR A 210 -6.10 16.25 14.38
N THR A 211 -4.93 16.72 13.95
CA THR A 211 -4.16 17.76 14.64
C THR A 211 -4.93 19.08 14.72
N LEU A 212 -5.64 19.46 13.66
CA LEU A 212 -6.33 20.75 13.58
C LEU A 212 -7.76 20.72 14.10
N THR A 213 -8.37 19.54 14.25
CA THR A 213 -9.78 19.40 14.65
C THR A 213 -9.99 18.67 15.98
N ALA A 214 -9.00 17.88 16.41
CA ALA A 214 -9.13 16.91 17.50
C ALA A 214 -10.30 15.90 17.31
N ASP A 215 -10.86 15.78 16.11
CA ASP A 215 -11.95 14.84 15.82
C ASP A 215 -11.37 13.41 15.69
N PRO A 216 -11.74 12.48 16.59
CA PRO A 216 -11.14 11.16 16.66
C PRO A 216 -11.33 10.32 15.40
N LYS A 217 -12.31 10.65 14.53
CA LYS A 217 -12.52 9.89 13.29
C LYS A 217 -11.29 9.88 12.39
N TYR A 218 -10.54 10.99 12.33
CA TYR A 218 -9.33 11.07 11.50
C TYR A 218 -8.20 10.20 12.07
N ALA A 219 -8.06 10.19 13.41
CA ALA A 219 -7.11 9.32 14.09
C ALA A 219 -7.44 7.84 13.89
N HIS A 220 -8.72 7.48 13.97
CA HIS A 220 -9.20 6.11 13.71
C HIS A 220 -8.85 5.64 12.30
N LYS A 221 -9.19 6.42 11.27
CA LYS A 221 -8.88 6.09 9.87
C LYS A 221 -7.36 5.97 9.63
N ALA A 222 -6.55 6.82 10.25
CA ALA A 222 -5.10 6.70 10.19
C ALA A 222 -4.59 5.44 10.91
N ALA A 223 -5.19 5.07 12.03
CA ALA A 223 -4.83 3.88 12.78
C ALA A 223 -5.08 2.60 11.97
N VAL A 224 -6.18 2.50 11.23
CA VAL A 224 -6.45 1.36 10.33
C VAL A 224 -5.32 1.16 9.31
N LEU A 225 -4.84 2.23 8.68
CA LEU A 225 -3.72 2.16 7.74
C LEU A 225 -2.41 1.76 8.42
N LEU A 226 -2.12 2.34 9.60
CA LEU A 226 -0.89 2.06 10.34
C LEU A 226 -0.86 0.62 10.87
N ASP A 227 -2.00 0.12 11.33
CA ASP A 227 -2.19 -1.25 11.78
C ASP A 227 -1.87 -2.22 10.63
N ARG A 228 -2.46 -2.00 9.45
CA ARG A 228 -2.14 -2.83 8.29
C ARG A 228 -0.69 -2.70 7.83
N ILE A 229 -0.10 -1.50 7.91
CA ILE A 229 1.34 -1.34 7.63
C ILE A 229 2.16 -2.19 8.58
N ALA A 230 1.80 -2.24 9.87
CA ALA A 230 2.49 -3.07 10.87
C ALA A 230 2.39 -4.57 10.56
N ASP A 231 1.29 -5.05 9.96
CA ASP A 231 1.16 -6.43 9.49
C ASP A 231 2.09 -6.75 8.32
N VAL A 232 2.17 -5.87 7.31
CA VAL A 232 2.88 -6.16 6.05
C VAL A 232 4.37 -5.86 6.10
N TYR A 233 4.79 -4.88 6.92
CA TYR A 233 6.15 -4.35 6.89
C TYR A 233 7.23 -5.33 7.35
N PRO A 234 7.03 -6.19 8.38
CA PRO A 234 8.03 -7.16 8.79
C PRO A 234 8.48 -8.12 7.68
N GLU A 235 7.62 -8.39 6.70
CA GLU A 235 7.89 -9.28 5.57
C GLU A 235 8.42 -8.54 4.32
N MET A 236 8.57 -7.20 4.37
CA MET A 236 9.07 -6.42 3.24
C MET A 236 10.59 -6.58 3.04
N ASP A 237 10.98 -7.67 2.38
CA ASP A 237 12.33 -7.88 1.87
C ASP A 237 12.37 -7.72 0.35
N PHE A 238 13.12 -6.71 -0.12
CA PHE A 238 13.24 -6.44 -1.55
C PHE A 238 14.19 -7.40 -2.28
N ARG A 239 15.11 -8.07 -1.57
CA ARG A 239 16.16 -8.91 -2.19
C ARG A 239 15.61 -9.99 -3.14
N PRO A 240 14.52 -10.72 -2.81
CA PRO A 240 13.94 -11.69 -3.74
C PRO A 240 13.43 -11.06 -5.04
N LEU A 241 12.79 -9.89 -4.96
CA LEU A 241 12.31 -9.17 -6.14
C LEU A 241 13.48 -8.65 -6.98
N HIS A 242 14.53 -8.15 -6.33
CA HIS A 242 15.72 -7.70 -7.03
C HIS A 242 16.38 -8.81 -7.87
N LYS A 243 16.40 -10.06 -7.36
CA LYS A 243 16.89 -11.22 -8.12
C LYS A 243 16.04 -11.54 -9.37
N LEU A 244 14.79 -11.11 -9.40
CA LEU A 244 13.89 -11.18 -10.56
C LEU A 244 14.00 -9.92 -11.44
N GLY A 245 14.97 -9.05 -11.14
CA GLY A 245 15.31 -7.85 -11.87
C GLY A 245 14.48 -6.61 -11.49
N PHE A 246 13.65 -6.65 -10.45
CA PHE A 246 12.93 -5.47 -9.95
C PHE A 246 13.89 -4.44 -9.36
N GLU A 247 13.47 -3.17 -9.37
CA GLU A 247 14.28 -2.02 -8.98
C GLU A 247 13.61 -1.08 -7.98
#